data_AF-A0A958KRM5-F1
#
_entry.id   AF-A0A958KRM5-F1
#
_cell.length_a   1.000
_cell.length_b   1.000
_cell.length_c   1.000
_cell.angle_alpha   90.00
_cell.angle_beta   90.00
_cell.angle_gamma   90.00
#
_symmetry.space_group_name_H-M   'P 1'
#
loop_
_entity.id
_entity.type
_entity.pdbx_description
1 polymer ?
#
loop_
_entity_poly.entity_id
_entity_poly.type
_entity_poly.pdbx_seq_one_letter_code
_entity_poly.pdbx_strand_id
1 'polypeptide(L)'
;CGQCTPCREGTGWIDKLCRKIVSGKGRLQDIELLFTVANNMKGRTICALSDAAALPTISFVSKFRDEFEFFVREGRSKVKGNVYAKVSH
;
A
#
# COMPACT_ATOMS: atom_id res chain seq x y z
N CYS A 1 12.31 -11.74 -7.02
CA CYS A 1 13.41 -11.98 -7.98
C CYS A 1 13.83 -10.72 -8.75
N GLY A 2 12.96 -9.71 -8.93
CA GLY A 2 13.34 -8.47 -9.62
C GLY A 2 13.29 -8.53 -11.15
N GLN A 3 12.79 -9.62 -11.73
CA GLN A 3 12.77 -9.82 -13.19
C GLN A 3 11.78 -8.90 -13.91
N CYS A 4 10.58 -8.69 -13.36
CA CYS A 4 9.56 -7.85 -13.98
C CYS A 4 9.61 -6.44 -13.39
N THR A 5 9.73 -5.40 -14.21
CA THR A 5 9.66 -3.99 -13.77
C THR A 5 8.40 -3.66 -12.96
N PRO A 6 7.17 -4.01 -13.39
CA PRO A 6 5.98 -3.71 -12.59
C PRO A 6 6.00 -4.40 -11.22
N CYS A 7 6.56 -5.61 -11.09
CA CYS A 7 6.72 -6.25 -9.79
C CYS A 7 7.80 -5.56 -8.94
N ARG A 8 9.00 -5.36 -9.49
CA ARG A 8 10.17 -4.82 -8.76
C ARG A 8 9.94 -3.40 -8.26
N GLU A 9 9.46 -2.52 -9.13
CA GLU A 9 9.21 -1.12 -8.78
C GLU A 9 7.88 -0.97 -8.05
N GLY A 10 6.85 -1.69 -8.48
CA GLY A 10 5.50 -1.57 -7.92
C GLY A 10 5.42 -2.00 -6.45
N THR A 11 6.05 -3.10 -6.07
CA THR A 11 6.09 -3.50 -4.65
C THR A 11 6.87 -2.50 -3.79
N GLY A 12 7.94 -1.91 -4.33
CA GLY A 12 8.70 -0.85 -3.67
C GLY A 12 7.86 0.42 -3.46
N TRP A 13 7.08 0.82 -4.46
CA TRP A 13 6.14 1.94 -4.34
C TRP A 13 5.04 1.67 -3.31
N ILE A 14 4.46 0.47 -3.31
CA ILE A 14 3.45 0.06 -2.31
C ILE A 14 4.03 0.17 -0.88
N ASP A 15 5.20 -0.42 -0.62
CA ASP A 15 5.84 -0.36 0.70
C ASP A 15 6.13 1.09 1.13
N LYS A 16 6.70 1.90 0.24
CA LYS A 16 7.01 3.31 0.51
C LYS A 16 5.77 4.13 0.85
N LEU A 17 4.66 3.93 0.12
CA LEU A 17 3.40 4.64 0.37
C LEU A 17 2.76 4.20 1.68
N CYS A 18 2.72 2.89 1.96
CA CYS A 18 2.26 2.36 3.23
C CYS A 18 3.05 2.94 4.41
N ARG A 19 4.39 2.92 4.35
CA ARG A 19 5.27 3.52 5.36
C ARG A 19 5.00 5.01 5.57
N LYS A 20 4.81 5.74 4.47
CA LYS A 20 4.50 7.17 4.51
C LYS A 20 3.19 7.43 5.27
N ILE A 21 2.14 6.67 4.97
CA ILE A 21 0.83 6.78 5.63
C ILE A 21 0.93 6.45 7.13
N VAL A 22 1.53 5.31 7.49
CA VAL A 22 1.64 4.89 8.90
C VAL A 22 2.60 5.77 9.73
N SER A 23 3.51 6.50 9.07
CA SER A 23 4.39 7.49 9.72
C SER A 23 3.71 8.85 9.98
N GLY A 24 2.42 8.99 9.65
CA GLY A 24 1.68 10.24 9.80
C GLY A 24 2.06 11.31 8.75
N LYS A 25 2.77 10.92 7.68
CA LYS A 25 3.18 11.82 6.58
C LYS A 25 2.38 11.58 5.29
N GLY A 26 1.36 10.74 5.35
CA GLY A 26 0.51 10.42 4.21
C GLY A 26 -0.39 11.60 3.81
N ARG A 27 -0.82 11.61 2.55
CA ARG A 27 -1.81 12.55 1.99
C ARG A 27 -2.92 11.74 1.33
N LEU A 28 -4.09 12.35 1.14
CA LEU A 28 -5.20 11.70 0.44
C LEU A 28 -4.81 11.23 -0.97
N GLN A 29 -3.95 11.97 -1.68
CA GLN A 29 -3.45 11.55 -3.00
C GLN A 29 -2.55 10.30 -2.93
N ASP A 30 -1.90 10.05 -1.80
CA ASP A 30 -1.05 8.86 -1.64
C ASP A 30 -1.93 7.57 -1.57
N ILE A 31 -3.19 7.67 -1.14
CA ILE A 31 -4.17 6.57 -1.14
C ILE A 31 -4.57 6.22 -2.59
N GLU A 32 -4.87 7.24 -3.41
CA GLU A 32 -5.14 7.04 -4.84
C GLU A 32 -3.95 6.44 -5.55
N LEU A 33 -2.75 6.97 -5.29
CA LEU A 33 -1.54 6.47 -5.91
C LEU A 33 -1.28 5.01 -5.55
N LEU A 34 -1.53 4.61 -4.29
CA LEU A 34 -1.43 3.23 -3.84
C LEU A 34 -2.35 2.30 -4.65
N PHE A 35 -3.59 2.72 -4.88
CA PHE A 35 -4.56 1.98 -5.70
C PHE A 35 -4.14 1.90 -7.18
N THR A 36 -3.70 3.01 -7.76
CA THR A 36 -3.25 3.07 -9.16
C THR A 36 -2.01 2.20 -9.40
N VAL A 37 -1.02 2.24 -8.50
CA VAL A 37 0.18 1.40 -8.59
C VAL A 37 -0.20 -0.08 -8.56
N ALA A 38 -1.05 -0.50 -7.62
CA ALA A 38 -1.47 -1.89 -7.53
C ALA A 38 -2.24 -2.36 -8.78
N ASN A 39 -3.13 -1.53 -9.34
CA ASN A 39 -3.81 -1.84 -10.60
C ASN A 39 -2.84 -1.90 -11.79
N ASN A 40 -1.74 -1.14 -11.76
CA ASN A 40 -0.69 -1.19 -12.78
C ASN A 40 0.20 -2.44 -12.68
N MET A 41 0.20 -3.13 -11.54
CA MET A 41 0.94 -4.36 -11.31
C MET A 41 0.20 -5.63 -11.75
N LYS A 42 -1.13 -5.66 -11.52
CA LYS A 42 -1.98 -6.84 -11.72
C LYS A 42 -1.95 -7.31 -13.18
N GLY A 43 -1.67 -8.60 -13.40
CA GLY A 43 -1.72 -9.27 -14.72
C GLY A 43 -0.65 -8.81 -15.72
N ARG A 44 0.37 -8.07 -15.28
CA ARG A 44 1.43 -7.51 -16.15
C ARG A 44 2.82 -8.09 -15.86
N THR A 45 2.90 -9.30 -15.29
CA THR A 45 4.15 -9.92 -14.84
C THR A 45 4.20 -11.41 -15.13
N ILE A 46 5.41 -11.98 -15.04
CA ILE A 46 5.71 -13.37 -15.38
C ILE A 46 5.16 -14.37 -14.35
N CYS A 47 5.20 -14.03 -13.05
CA CYS A 47 4.74 -14.92 -11.98
C CYS A 47 3.64 -14.28 -11.12
N ALA A 48 2.98 -15.09 -10.31
CA ALA A 48 1.84 -14.71 -9.48
C ALA A 48 2.19 -13.79 -8.29
N LEU A 49 3.48 -13.53 -8.02
CA LEU A 49 3.88 -12.69 -6.89
C LEU A 49 3.36 -11.25 -7.01
N SER A 50 3.34 -10.70 -8.22
CA SER A 50 2.82 -9.35 -8.46
C SER A 50 1.34 -9.26 -8.11
N ASP A 51 0.55 -10.24 -8.54
CA ASP A 51 -0.88 -10.33 -8.24
C ASP A 51 -1.12 -10.56 -6.75
N ALA A 52 -0.30 -11.39 -6.11
CA ALA A 52 -0.35 -11.63 -4.67
C ALA A 52 -0.08 -10.36 -3.85
N ALA A 53 0.70 -9.40 -4.35
CA ALA A 53 0.89 -8.10 -3.72
C ALA A 53 -0.20 -7.07 -4.10
N ALA A 54 -0.60 -7.06 -5.37
CA ALA A 54 -1.54 -6.09 -5.92
C ALA A 54 -2.98 -6.30 -5.44
N LEU A 55 -3.48 -7.55 -5.48
CA LEU A 55 -4.88 -7.85 -5.19
C LEU A 55 -5.28 -7.51 -3.74
N PRO A 56 -4.49 -7.84 -2.71
CA PRO A 56 -4.78 -7.40 -1.35
C PRO A 56 -4.75 -5.88 -1.21
N THR A 57 -3.77 -5.21 -1.83
CA THR A 57 -3.65 -3.75 -1.80
C THR A 57 -4.89 -3.07 -2.38
N ILE A 58 -5.35 -3.52 -3.56
CA ILE A 58 -6.59 -3.06 -4.20
C ILE A 58 -7.78 -3.28 -3.26
N SER A 59 -7.92 -4.50 -2.74
CA SER A 59 -9.02 -4.86 -1.84
C SER A 59 -9.05 -3.98 -0.59
N PHE A 60 -7.92 -3.81 0.09
CA PHE A 60 -7.84 -3.03 1.31
C PHE A 60 -8.16 -1.55 1.09
N VAL A 61 -7.59 -0.94 0.04
CA VAL A 61 -7.87 0.46 -0.27
C VAL A 61 -9.34 0.66 -0.67
N SER A 62 -9.94 -0.28 -1.40
CA SER A 62 -11.36 -0.17 -1.77
C SER A 62 -12.31 -0.41 -0.61
N LYS A 63 -12.04 -1.40 0.27
CA LYS A 63 -12.96 -1.83 1.33
C LYS A 63 -12.83 -1.01 2.61
N PHE A 64 -11.62 -0.58 2.95
CA PHE A 64 -11.31 0.13 4.20
C PHE A 64 -10.80 1.54 3.92
N ARG A 65 -11.25 2.14 2.83
CA ARG A 65 -10.80 3.47 2.40
C ARG A 65 -10.91 4.51 3.52
N ASP A 66 -12.00 4.46 4.27
CA ASP A 66 -12.26 5.36 5.39
C ASP A 66 -11.19 5.24 6.49
N GLU A 67 -10.61 4.05 6.70
CA GLU A 67 -9.52 3.85 7.65
C GLU A 67 -8.22 4.49 7.16
N PHE A 68 -7.91 4.41 5.86
CA PHE A 68 -6.74 5.09 5.28
C PHE A 68 -6.89 6.61 5.36
N GLU A 69 -8.06 7.14 5.03
CA GLU A 69 -8.34 8.57 5.12
C GLU A 69 -8.28 9.06 6.57
N PHE A 70 -8.80 8.28 7.52
CA PHE A 70 -8.67 8.57 8.94
C PHE A 70 -7.20 8.61 9.37
N PHE A 71 -6.39 7.63 8.96
CA PHE A 71 -4.96 7.59 9.31
C PHE A 71 -4.22 8.82 8.77
N VAL A 72 -4.53 9.24 7.54
CA VAL A 72 -3.96 10.45 6.93
C VAL A 72 -4.34 11.72 7.72
N ARG A 73 -5.57 11.82 8.20
CA ARG A 73 -6.05 13.00 8.95
C ARG A 73 -5.54 13.04 10.39
N GLU A 74 -5.51 11.89 11.05
CA GLU A 74 -5.29 11.80 12.50
C GLU A 74 -3.88 11.31 12.86
N GLY A 75 -3.10 10.84 11.89
CA GLY A 75 -1.76 10.27 12.10
C GLY A 75 -1.74 8.97 12.91
N ARG A 76 -2.90 8.31 13.06
CA ARG A 76 -3.07 7.07 13.86
C ARG A 76 -4.19 6.19 13.34
N SER A 77 -4.22 4.94 13.79
CA SER A 77 -5.28 4.00 13.45
C SER A 77 -6.64 4.39 14.07
N LYS A 78 -7.72 4.13 13.31
CA LYS A 78 -9.12 4.22 13.77
C LYS A 78 -9.45 3.11 14.76
N VAL A 79 -8.84 1.94 14.58
CA VAL A 79 -9.01 0.77 15.45
C VAL A 79 -7.93 0.73 16.53
N LYS A 80 -8.31 0.35 17.75
CA LYS A 80 -7.37 0.16 18.86
C LYS A 80 -6.51 -1.08 18.60
N GLY A 81 -5.19 -0.92 18.60
CA GLY A 81 -4.25 -2.03 18.39
C GLY A 81 -2.81 -1.52 18.22
N ASN A 82 -1.87 -2.46 18.14
CA ASN A 82 -0.46 -2.14 17.90
C ASN A 82 -0.20 -2.03 16.39
N VAL A 83 0.42 -0.93 15.97
CA VAL A 83 0.88 -0.76 14.59
C VAL A 83 2.25 -1.44 14.46
N TYR A 84 2.30 -2.57 13.74
CA TYR A 84 3.55 -3.32 13.51
C TYR A 84 4.61 -2.53 12.72
N ALA A 85 4.25 -1.41 12.08
CA ALA A 85 5.20 -0.55 11.37
C ALA A 85 6.23 0.18 12.26
N LYS A 86 6.11 0.08 13.60
CA LYS A 86 7.17 0.52 14.52
C LYS A 86 8.30 -0.52 14.71
N VAL A 87 8.21 -1.69 14.07
CA VAL A 87 9.33 -2.65 14.03
C VAL A 87 10.32 -2.16 12.98
N SER A 88 11.31 -1.44 13.49
CA SER A 88 12.53 -0.95 12.87
C SER A 88 13.20 -1.96 11.93
N HIS A 89 13.52 -1.48 10.74
CA HIS A 89 14.78 -1.80 10.06
C HIS A 89 15.53 -0.48 9.90
#